data_AF-X0YIE6-F1
#
_entry.id   AF-X0YIE6-F1
#
_cell.length_a   1.000
_cell.length_b   1.000
_cell.length_c   1.000
_cell.angle_alpha   90.00
_cell.angle_beta   90.00
_cell.angle_gamma   90.00
#
_symmetry.space_group_name_H-M   'P 1'
#
loop_
_entity.id
_entity.type
_entity.pdbx_description
1 polymer ?
#
loop_
_entity_poly.entity_id
_entity_poly.type
_entity_poly.pdbx_seq_one_letter_code
_entity_poly.pdbx_strand_id
1 'polypeptide(L)'
;FFPAQNLFRPVTKDGVEPKFGKAAVGMSREYASGLRDHKKAIFDAFKDLIPRLNRAFPDHTLVVRPHPTENQDIYRQIAGRCKRVVVTNEGNVVPWLMATKAVIHNGCTTGVEAFVMGVPAISYRPQINETYDNGFYRLPNLVSYQCFNFEELRDTLEGILNDRLSAVNGDERRAVIDESLAAQDGALACERIVAVLEQISETWTESPQPAWHNRILGRGLANGRRWIVFFRKYFSKTAAPA
;
A
#
# COMPACT_ATOMS: atom_id res chain seq x y z
N PHE A 1 14.27 0.98 2.28
CA PHE A 1 14.20 -0.31 1.57
C PHE A 1 14.24 -1.45 2.59
N PHE A 2 13.15 -2.20 2.76
CA PHE A 2 13.04 -3.31 3.72
C PHE A 2 12.80 -4.65 2.99
N PRO A 3 13.85 -5.29 2.44
CA PRO A 3 13.69 -6.47 1.58
C PRO A 3 13.01 -7.68 2.24
N ALA A 4 13.03 -7.76 3.59
CA ALA A 4 12.34 -8.83 4.33
C ALA A 4 10.81 -8.77 4.23
N GLN A 5 10.24 -7.61 3.85
CA GLN A 5 8.80 -7.45 3.63
C GLN A 5 8.36 -7.83 2.21
N ASN A 6 9.29 -8.11 1.28
CA ASN A 6 8.95 -8.50 -0.09
C ASN A 6 8.43 -9.96 -0.15
N LEU A 7 7.92 -10.36 -1.32
CA LEU A 7 7.49 -11.74 -1.58
C LEU A 7 8.66 -12.72 -1.45
N PHE A 8 9.82 -12.33 -1.97
CA PHE A 8 11.05 -13.09 -1.87
C PHE A 8 12.16 -12.22 -1.31
N ARG A 9 13.06 -12.84 -0.54
CA ARG A 9 14.29 -12.20 -0.06
C ARG A 9 15.26 -12.05 -1.23
N PRO A 10 16.08 -10.99 -1.27
CA PRO A 10 17.15 -10.85 -2.25
C PRO A 10 18.08 -12.06 -2.18
N VAL A 11 18.51 -12.54 -3.35
CA VAL A 11 19.48 -13.62 -3.49
C VAL A 11 20.74 -13.02 -4.10
N THR A 12 21.90 -13.34 -3.54
CA THR A 12 23.20 -12.79 -3.98
C THR A 12 23.96 -13.68 -4.96
N LYS A 13 23.46 -14.90 -5.24
CA LYS A 13 24.05 -15.86 -6.15
C LYS A 13 23.01 -16.37 -7.14
N ASP A 14 23.36 -16.37 -8.41
CA ASP A 14 22.52 -16.93 -9.48
C ASP A 14 22.32 -18.44 -9.27
N GLY A 15 21.12 -18.94 -9.57
CA GLY A 15 20.75 -20.35 -9.42
C GLY A 15 20.28 -20.77 -8.01
N VAL A 16 20.32 -19.89 -7.01
CA VAL A 16 19.78 -20.18 -5.68
C VAL A 16 18.30 -19.82 -5.61
N GLU A 17 17.46 -20.79 -5.20
CA GLU A 17 16.02 -20.57 -5.08
C GLU A 17 15.70 -19.48 -4.03
N PRO A 18 14.97 -18.41 -4.40
CA PRO A 18 14.67 -17.33 -3.46
C PRO A 18 13.81 -17.82 -2.29
N LYS A 19 14.24 -17.49 -1.07
CA LYS A 19 13.47 -17.75 0.15
C LYS A 19 12.31 -16.74 0.26
N PHE A 20 11.18 -17.18 0.78
CA PHE A 20 10.04 -16.29 1.04
C PHE A 20 10.39 -15.17 2.02
N GLY A 21 9.88 -13.97 1.73
CA GLY A 21 9.76 -12.88 2.68
C GLY A 21 8.39 -12.87 3.35
N LYS A 22 8.11 -11.86 4.19
CA LYS A 22 6.88 -11.81 4.99
C LYS A 22 5.61 -11.73 4.14
N ALA A 23 5.66 -11.10 2.96
CA ALA A 23 4.49 -10.94 2.11
C ALA A 23 4.04 -12.24 1.40
N ALA A 24 4.88 -13.29 1.39
CA ALA A 24 4.54 -14.58 0.77
C ALA A 24 4.01 -15.62 1.77
N VAL A 25 3.84 -15.27 3.05
CA VAL A 25 3.31 -16.19 4.07
C VAL A 25 1.88 -16.61 3.69
N GLY A 26 1.66 -17.92 3.57
CA GLY A 26 0.36 -18.49 3.18
C GLY A 26 0.15 -18.63 1.67
N MET A 27 1.10 -18.19 0.84
CA MET A 27 1.02 -18.33 -0.63
C MET A 27 1.72 -19.60 -1.11
N SER A 28 1.23 -20.21 -2.19
CA SER A 28 2.02 -21.19 -2.94
C SER A 28 3.20 -20.48 -3.61
N ARG A 29 4.30 -21.20 -3.86
CA ARG A 29 5.48 -20.63 -4.53
C ARG A 29 5.15 -20.18 -5.96
N GLU A 30 4.33 -20.95 -6.66
CA GLU A 30 3.84 -20.61 -8.00
C GLU A 30 3.08 -19.28 -7.98
N TYR A 31 2.10 -19.14 -7.08
CA TYR A 31 1.33 -17.91 -6.93
C TYR A 31 2.23 -16.72 -6.55
N ALA A 32 3.12 -16.90 -5.58
CA ALA A 32 4.05 -15.86 -5.14
C ALA A 32 5.00 -15.43 -6.27
N SER A 33 5.46 -16.36 -7.10
CA SER A 33 6.35 -16.08 -8.23
C SER A 33 5.63 -15.31 -9.33
N GLY A 34 4.44 -15.75 -9.74
CA GLY A 34 3.67 -15.02 -10.74
C GLY A 34 3.20 -13.64 -10.24
N LEU A 35 2.86 -13.50 -8.95
CA LEU A 35 2.56 -12.19 -8.35
C LEU A 35 3.78 -11.26 -8.33
N ARG A 36 4.98 -11.79 -8.07
CA ARG A 36 6.24 -11.03 -8.17
C ARG A 36 6.44 -10.55 -9.61
N ASP A 37 6.24 -11.43 -10.59
CA ASP A 37 6.48 -11.11 -12.00
C ASP A 37 5.47 -10.08 -12.51
N HIS A 38 4.20 -10.20 -12.12
CA HIS A 38 3.16 -9.19 -12.37
C HIS A 38 3.53 -7.83 -11.77
N LYS A 39 3.89 -7.79 -10.48
CA LYS A 39 4.34 -6.56 -9.81
C LYS A 39 5.58 -5.95 -10.47
N LYS A 40 6.51 -6.79 -10.94
CA LYS A 40 7.72 -6.36 -11.64
C LYS A 40 7.39 -5.72 -12.99
N ALA A 41 6.46 -6.31 -13.73
CA ALA A 41 6.01 -5.78 -15.01
C ALA A 41 5.31 -4.42 -14.86
N ILE A 42 4.44 -4.28 -13.85
CA ILE A 42 3.84 -2.98 -13.49
C ILE A 42 4.90 -1.96 -13.09
N PHE A 43 5.85 -2.35 -12.23
CA PHE A 43 6.96 -1.47 -11.83
C PHE A 43 7.78 -0.99 -13.04
N ASP A 44 8.07 -1.89 -14.00
CA ASP A 44 8.78 -1.52 -15.23
C ASP A 44 7.98 -0.53 -16.07
N ALA A 45 6.67 -0.71 -16.20
CA ALA A 45 5.80 0.24 -16.88
C ALA A 45 5.78 1.61 -16.19
N PHE A 46 5.77 1.67 -14.85
CA PHE A 46 5.80 2.93 -14.12
C PHE A 46 7.14 3.67 -14.25
N LYS A 47 8.27 2.96 -14.39
CA LYS A 47 9.56 3.60 -14.69
C LYS A 47 9.57 4.32 -16.04
N ASP A 48 8.94 3.74 -17.07
CA ASP A 48 8.77 4.38 -18.38
C ASP A 48 7.74 5.51 -18.33
N LEU A 49 6.68 5.34 -17.53
CA LEU A 49 5.61 6.31 -17.42
C LEU A 49 6.09 7.67 -16.89
N ILE A 50 6.89 7.70 -15.83
CA ILE A 50 7.37 8.93 -15.18
C ILE A 50 7.98 9.94 -16.18
N PRO A 51 9.00 9.58 -16.98
CA PRO A 51 9.59 10.51 -17.94
C PRO A 51 8.63 10.86 -19.09
N ARG A 52 7.71 9.98 -19.47
CA ARG A 52 6.69 10.28 -20.49
C ARG A 52 5.70 11.33 -20.01
N LEU A 53 5.20 11.21 -18.76
CA LEU A 53 4.34 12.22 -18.15
C LEU A 53 5.05 13.56 -18.00
N ASN A 54 6.31 13.58 -17.53
CA ASN A 54 7.08 14.82 -17.42
C ASN A 54 7.27 15.52 -18.78
N ARG A 55 7.33 14.77 -19.89
CA ARG A 55 7.40 15.35 -21.24
C ARG A 55 6.04 15.82 -21.76
N ALA A 56 4.98 15.05 -21.51
CA ALA A 56 3.63 15.36 -21.98
C ALA A 56 2.99 16.54 -21.23
N PHE A 57 3.33 16.70 -19.94
CA PHE A 57 2.79 17.74 -19.07
C PHE A 57 3.92 18.60 -18.47
N PRO A 58 4.67 19.35 -19.30
CA PRO A 58 5.87 20.07 -18.86
C PRO A 58 5.59 21.19 -17.85
N ASP A 59 4.35 21.68 -17.79
CA ASP A 59 3.92 22.74 -16.87
C ASP A 59 3.42 22.22 -15.51
N HIS A 60 3.40 20.90 -15.31
CA HIS A 60 2.91 20.28 -14.09
C HIS A 60 4.05 19.59 -13.33
N THR A 61 3.95 19.60 -12.00
CA THR A 61 4.88 18.87 -11.14
C THR A 61 4.36 17.46 -10.88
N LEU A 62 5.15 16.46 -11.23
CA LEU A 62 4.85 15.06 -10.93
C LEU A 62 5.47 14.68 -9.58
N VAL A 63 4.63 14.41 -8.58
CA VAL A 63 5.06 13.88 -7.29
C VAL A 63 4.97 12.36 -7.32
N VAL A 64 6.11 11.69 -7.22
CA VAL A 64 6.22 10.23 -7.15
C VAL A 64 6.37 9.82 -5.69
N ARG A 65 5.46 8.97 -5.21
CA ARG A 65 5.48 8.41 -3.84
C ARG A 65 5.66 6.89 -3.88
N PRO A 66 6.91 6.38 -3.99
CA PRO A 66 7.19 4.95 -4.05
C PRO A 66 6.65 4.17 -2.85
N HIS A 67 6.36 2.88 -3.00
CA HIS A 67 5.98 2.07 -1.83
C HIS A 67 7.18 1.95 -0.85
N PRO A 68 6.99 1.96 0.48
CA PRO A 68 8.10 1.93 1.45
C PRO A 68 9.06 0.75 1.31
N THR A 69 8.58 -0.36 0.74
CA THR A 69 9.37 -1.58 0.51
C THR A 69 10.14 -1.56 -0.82
N GLU A 70 9.85 -0.61 -1.72
CA GLU A 70 10.57 -0.45 -2.98
C GLU A 70 11.89 0.30 -2.79
N ASN A 71 12.78 0.16 -3.78
CA ASN A 71 14.01 0.92 -3.80
C ASN A 71 13.77 2.33 -4.35
N GLN A 72 13.76 3.33 -3.45
CA GLN A 72 13.55 4.73 -3.80
C GLN A 72 14.63 5.31 -4.73
N ASP A 73 15.85 4.76 -4.72
CA ASP A 73 16.96 5.28 -5.54
C ASP A 73 16.68 5.15 -7.04
N ILE A 74 15.92 4.13 -7.45
CA ILE A 74 15.52 3.96 -8.85
C ILE A 74 14.68 5.15 -9.31
N TYR A 75 13.71 5.57 -8.48
CA TYR A 75 12.86 6.72 -8.77
C TYR A 75 13.65 8.02 -8.76
N ARG A 76 14.59 8.19 -7.81
CA ARG A 76 15.46 9.38 -7.76
C ARG A 76 16.35 9.50 -9.00
N GLN A 77 16.88 8.40 -9.50
CA GLN A 77 17.67 8.37 -10.73
C GLN A 77 16.85 8.78 -11.96
N ILE A 78 15.60 8.32 -12.05
CA ILE A 78 14.67 8.74 -13.12
C ILE A 78 14.35 10.24 -12.97
N ALA A 79 14.03 10.69 -11.76
CA ALA A 79 13.71 12.08 -11.47
C ALA A 79 14.88 13.03 -11.77
N GLY A 80 16.13 12.62 -11.52
CA GLY A 80 17.32 13.40 -11.85
C GLY A 80 17.52 13.70 -13.34
N ARG A 81 16.77 13.04 -14.23
CA ARG A 81 16.74 13.29 -15.68
C ARG A 81 15.51 14.08 -16.12
N CYS A 82 14.64 14.48 -15.18
CA CYS A 82 13.38 15.14 -15.43
C CYS A 82 13.38 16.53 -14.79
N LYS A 83 12.66 17.49 -15.39
CA LYS A 83 12.64 18.88 -14.91
C LYS A 83 11.73 19.09 -13.71
N ARG A 84 10.58 18.42 -13.66
CA ARG A 84 9.51 18.64 -12.66
C ARG A 84 9.02 17.36 -12.02
N VAL A 85 9.95 16.46 -11.67
CA VAL A 85 9.64 15.22 -10.95
C VAL A 85 10.22 15.30 -9.55
N VAL A 86 9.38 15.13 -8.54
CA VAL A 86 9.76 15.10 -7.13
C VAL A 86 9.48 13.72 -6.57
N VAL A 87 10.48 13.11 -5.93
CA VAL A 87 10.32 11.80 -5.28
C VAL A 87 10.31 11.99 -3.77
N THR A 88 9.20 11.70 -3.11
CA THR A 88 9.07 11.87 -1.66
C THR A 88 8.08 10.88 -1.05
N ASN A 89 8.34 10.49 0.19
CA ASN A 89 7.42 9.73 1.04
C ASN A 89 7.09 10.50 2.32
N GLU A 90 7.34 11.81 2.33
CA GLU A 90 7.12 12.65 3.50
C GLU A 90 5.64 12.72 3.87
N GLY A 91 5.37 12.58 5.17
CA GLY A 91 4.05 12.76 5.76
C GLY A 91 2.99 11.75 5.35
N ASN A 92 1.78 11.97 5.87
CA ASN A 92 0.58 11.25 5.47
C ASN A 92 0.23 11.58 4.01
N VAL A 93 -0.42 10.66 3.30
CA VAL A 93 -0.85 10.86 1.90
C VAL A 93 -1.97 11.90 1.77
N VAL A 94 -2.83 12.07 2.77
CA VAL A 94 -3.99 12.98 2.75
C VAL A 94 -3.62 14.43 2.42
N PRO A 95 -2.62 15.08 3.06
CA PRO A 95 -2.14 16.40 2.64
C PRO A 95 -1.70 16.48 1.17
N TRP A 96 -1.09 15.42 0.64
CA TRP A 96 -0.71 15.38 -0.76
C TRP A 96 -1.92 15.29 -1.67
N LEU A 97 -2.92 14.46 -1.33
CA LEU A 97 -4.18 14.36 -2.06
C LEU A 97 -4.88 15.73 -2.16
N MET A 98 -4.95 16.47 -1.06
CA MET A 98 -5.53 17.83 -1.04
C MET A 98 -4.83 18.82 -1.98
N ALA A 99 -3.53 18.62 -2.25
CA ALA A 99 -2.71 19.51 -3.07
C ALA A 99 -2.62 19.09 -4.55
N THR A 100 -3.14 17.91 -4.91
CA THR A 100 -3.03 17.35 -6.26
C THR A 100 -4.26 17.58 -7.12
N LYS A 101 -4.05 17.72 -8.43
CA LYS A 101 -5.13 17.75 -9.44
C LYS A 101 -5.66 16.36 -9.81
N ALA A 102 -4.79 15.36 -9.78
CA ALA A 102 -5.12 13.97 -10.10
C ALA A 102 -4.14 13.01 -9.42
N VAL A 103 -4.58 11.77 -9.20
CA VAL A 103 -3.78 10.69 -8.64
C VAL A 103 -3.66 9.56 -9.65
N ILE A 104 -2.45 9.07 -9.88
CA ILE A 104 -2.19 7.89 -10.72
C ILE A 104 -1.73 6.76 -9.81
N HIS A 105 -2.41 5.62 -9.87
CA HIS A 105 -2.07 4.43 -9.08
C HIS A 105 -2.29 3.14 -9.88
N ASN A 106 -1.95 1.99 -9.30
CA ASN A 106 -2.30 0.67 -9.83
C ASN A 106 -2.82 -0.18 -8.65
N GLY A 107 -4.14 -0.21 -8.45
CA GLY A 107 -4.76 -1.02 -7.39
C GLY A 107 -4.50 -0.58 -5.95
N CYS A 108 -3.78 0.52 -5.70
CA CYS A 108 -3.50 1.00 -4.33
C CYS A 108 -4.74 1.57 -3.63
N THR A 109 -4.88 1.34 -2.32
CA THR A 109 -5.98 1.89 -1.50
C THR A 109 -6.06 3.42 -1.53
N THR A 110 -4.97 4.10 -1.85
CA THR A 110 -4.95 5.56 -2.07
C THR A 110 -5.89 6.02 -3.17
N GLY A 111 -6.25 5.17 -4.14
CA GLY A 111 -7.31 5.49 -5.10
C GLY A 111 -8.69 5.65 -4.44
N VAL A 112 -8.96 4.86 -3.39
CA VAL A 112 -10.19 4.98 -2.59
C VAL A 112 -10.16 6.24 -1.73
N GLU A 113 -9.02 6.54 -1.10
CA GLU A 113 -8.85 7.79 -0.32
C GLU A 113 -9.05 9.02 -1.22
N ALA A 114 -8.47 9.02 -2.42
CA ALA A 114 -8.63 10.08 -3.40
C ALA A 114 -10.11 10.24 -3.83
N PHE A 115 -10.81 9.12 -4.08
CA PHE A 115 -12.23 9.13 -4.42
C PHE A 115 -13.06 9.79 -3.32
N VAL A 116 -12.90 9.36 -2.06
CA VAL A 116 -13.64 9.91 -0.91
C VAL A 116 -13.37 11.40 -0.73
N MET A 117 -12.15 11.85 -1.04
CA MET A 117 -11.76 13.27 -0.97
C MET A 117 -12.20 14.10 -2.19
N GLY A 118 -12.88 13.50 -3.18
CA GLY A 118 -13.27 14.21 -4.41
C GLY A 118 -12.09 14.58 -5.31
N VAL A 119 -10.97 13.85 -5.21
CA VAL A 119 -9.80 14.01 -6.07
C VAL A 119 -9.86 12.99 -7.21
N PRO A 120 -9.74 13.40 -8.48
CA PRO A 120 -9.73 12.47 -9.61
C PRO A 120 -8.63 11.40 -9.47
N ALA A 121 -9.04 10.13 -9.43
CA ALA A 121 -8.15 8.98 -9.36
C ALA A 121 -8.14 8.24 -10.69
N ILE A 122 -6.94 7.86 -11.14
CA ILE A 122 -6.70 7.10 -12.37
C ILE A 122 -5.93 5.82 -12.00
N SER A 123 -6.53 4.67 -12.29
CA SER A 123 -5.85 3.38 -12.23
C SER A 123 -5.19 3.09 -13.58
N TYR A 124 -3.86 3.25 -13.63
CA TYR A 124 -3.07 2.90 -14.81
C TYR A 124 -2.73 1.41 -14.79
N ARG A 125 -3.26 0.67 -15.77
CA ARG A 125 -3.25 -0.79 -15.85
C ARG A 125 -2.68 -1.27 -17.19
N PRO A 126 -1.39 -0.98 -17.49
CA PRO A 126 -0.76 -1.34 -18.76
C PRO A 126 -0.59 -2.85 -18.95
N GLN A 127 -0.68 -3.61 -17.86
CA GLN A 127 -0.77 -5.06 -17.89
C GLN A 127 -1.89 -5.48 -16.94
N ILE A 128 -2.74 -6.39 -17.41
CA ILE A 128 -3.83 -6.96 -16.62
C ILE A 128 -3.51 -8.42 -16.36
N ASN A 129 -3.69 -8.84 -15.13
CA ASN A 129 -3.70 -10.25 -14.78
C ASN A 129 -4.87 -10.51 -13.85
N GLU A 130 -5.94 -11.11 -14.37
CA GLU A 130 -7.17 -11.34 -13.62
C GLU A 130 -6.95 -12.11 -12.31
N THR A 131 -6.02 -13.06 -12.29
CA THR A 131 -5.65 -13.85 -11.11
C THR A 131 -5.15 -12.97 -9.96
N TYR A 132 -4.45 -11.89 -10.27
CA TYR A 132 -3.88 -10.99 -9.27
C TYR A 132 -4.73 -9.74 -9.06
N ASP A 133 -5.36 -9.22 -10.12
CA ASP A 133 -6.06 -7.93 -10.15
C ASP A 133 -7.49 -8.00 -9.59
N ASN A 134 -8.17 -9.15 -9.71
CA ASN A 134 -9.58 -9.27 -9.32
C ASN A 134 -9.80 -9.45 -7.81
N GLY A 135 -8.73 -9.66 -7.04
CA GLY A 135 -8.77 -9.74 -5.59
C GLY A 135 -8.63 -8.37 -4.92
N PHE A 136 -7.55 -8.19 -4.16
CA PHE A 136 -7.28 -6.99 -3.34
C PHE A 136 -7.36 -5.65 -4.10
N TYR A 137 -7.06 -5.66 -5.40
CA TYR A 137 -6.99 -4.43 -6.20
C TYR A 137 -8.32 -4.02 -6.84
N ARG A 138 -9.39 -4.82 -6.67
CA ARG A 138 -10.69 -4.60 -7.32
C ARG A 138 -11.31 -3.26 -6.97
N LEU A 139 -11.53 -2.99 -5.68
CA LEU A 139 -12.22 -1.77 -5.22
C LEU A 139 -11.49 -0.49 -5.69
N PRO A 140 -10.17 -0.31 -5.46
CA PRO A 140 -9.47 0.88 -5.95
C PRO A 140 -9.53 1.08 -7.46
N ASN A 141 -9.58 0.00 -8.24
CA ASN A 141 -9.69 0.08 -9.70
C ASN A 141 -11.09 0.51 -10.16
N LEU A 142 -12.14 0.02 -9.49
CA LEU A 142 -13.54 0.34 -9.85
C LEU A 142 -13.88 1.81 -9.62
N VAL A 143 -13.35 2.40 -8.55
CA VAL A 143 -13.65 3.79 -8.16
C VAL A 143 -12.84 4.83 -8.94
N SER A 144 -11.90 4.37 -9.77
CA SER A 144 -10.98 5.22 -10.53
C SER A 144 -11.26 5.17 -12.04
N TYR A 145 -10.78 6.17 -12.79
CA TYR A 145 -10.68 6.07 -14.24
C TYR A 145 -9.66 4.98 -14.59
N GLN A 146 -10.05 3.99 -15.39
CA GLN A 146 -9.14 2.91 -15.78
C GLN A 146 -8.51 3.25 -17.12
N CYS A 147 -7.18 3.27 -17.18
CA CYS A 147 -6.42 3.52 -18.40
C CYS A 147 -5.47 2.34 -18.65
N PHE A 148 -5.54 1.74 -19.83
CA PHE A 148 -4.81 0.52 -20.19
C PHE A 148 -3.57 0.80 -21.04
N ASN A 149 -3.39 2.03 -21.47
CA ASN A 149 -2.19 2.50 -22.17
C ASN A 149 -1.95 3.99 -21.89
N PHE A 150 -0.80 4.48 -22.36
CA PHE A 150 -0.38 5.85 -22.10
C PHE A 150 -1.26 6.89 -22.80
N GLU A 151 -1.81 6.60 -23.97
CA GLU A 151 -2.64 7.55 -24.70
C GLU A 151 -3.95 7.77 -23.94
N GLU A 152 -4.62 6.70 -23.50
CA GLU A 152 -5.79 6.80 -22.62
C GLU A 152 -5.50 7.55 -21.32
N LEU A 153 -4.33 7.30 -20.72
CA LEU A 153 -3.91 8.02 -19.51
C LEU A 153 -3.68 9.51 -19.79
N ARG A 154 -3.02 9.85 -20.89
CA ARG A 154 -2.78 11.24 -21.29
C ARG A 154 -4.11 11.96 -21.52
N ASP A 155 -4.99 11.36 -22.32
CA ASP A 155 -6.27 11.98 -22.69
C ASP A 155 -7.16 12.16 -21.45
N THR A 156 -7.14 11.20 -20.52
CA THR A 156 -7.84 11.31 -19.22
C THR A 156 -7.26 12.43 -18.36
N LEU A 157 -5.94 12.53 -18.25
CA LEU A 157 -5.28 13.61 -17.53
C LEU A 157 -5.58 14.97 -18.16
N GLU A 158 -5.54 15.09 -19.49
CA GLU A 158 -5.93 16.32 -20.18
C GLU A 158 -7.39 16.68 -19.93
N GLY A 159 -8.28 15.70 -19.89
CA GLY A 159 -9.67 15.90 -19.50
C GLY A 159 -9.79 16.47 -18.09
N ILE A 160 -9.04 15.92 -17.12
CA ILE A 160 -9.05 16.39 -15.73
C ILE A 160 -8.45 17.79 -15.60
N LEU A 161 -7.29 18.02 -16.20
CA LEU A 161 -6.56 19.29 -16.09
C LEU A 161 -7.27 20.46 -16.77
N ASN A 162 -8.15 20.17 -17.75
CA ASN A 162 -9.00 21.16 -18.41
C ASN A 162 -10.44 21.18 -17.84
N ASP A 163 -10.65 20.62 -16.64
CA ASP A 163 -11.95 20.58 -15.94
C ASP A 163 -13.09 19.92 -16.74
N ARG A 164 -12.78 19.13 -17.77
CA ARG A 164 -13.75 18.32 -18.54
C ARG A 164 -14.12 17.03 -17.83
N LEU A 165 -13.23 16.54 -16.97
CA LEU A 165 -13.43 15.38 -16.12
C LEU A 165 -13.18 15.77 -14.67
N SER A 166 -14.09 15.42 -13.77
CA SER A 166 -13.96 15.66 -12.33
C SER A 166 -13.66 14.36 -11.58
N ALA A 167 -13.67 14.40 -10.25
CA ALA A 167 -13.80 13.16 -9.48
C ALA A 167 -15.04 12.40 -9.93
N VAL A 168 -14.93 11.08 -10.01
CA VAL A 168 -15.86 10.22 -10.74
C VAL A 168 -17.13 9.98 -9.93
N ASN A 169 -18.01 10.98 -9.88
CA ASN A 169 -19.22 10.95 -9.05
C ASN A 169 -20.43 10.30 -9.72
N GLY A 170 -20.24 9.16 -10.39
CA GLY A 170 -21.35 8.38 -10.95
C GLY A 170 -22.05 7.55 -9.87
N ASP A 171 -23.39 7.45 -9.96
CA ASP A 171 -24.21 6.70 -8.99
C ASP A 171 -23.74 5.24 -8.80
N GLU A 172 -23.26 4.60 -9.87
CA GLU A 172 -22.70 3.23 -9.81
C GLU A 172 -21.45 3.13 -8.93
N ARG A 173 -20.54 4.10 -8.99
CA ARG A 173 -19.31 4.09 -8.18
C ARG A 173 -19.58 4.46 -6.73
N ARG A 174 -20.58 5.33 -6.51
CA ARG A 174 -21.06 5.65 -5.17
C ARG A 174 -21.65 4.40 -4.52
N ALA A 175 -22.45 3.61 -5.24
CA ALA A 175 -22.96 2.33 -4.73
C ALA A 175 -21.85 1.34 -4.33
N VAL A 176 -20.78 1.23 -5.13
CA VAL A 176 -19.61 0.39 -4.79
C VAL A 176 -18.92 0.85 -3.50
N ILE A 177 -18.83 2.18 -3.30
CA ILE A 177 -18.23 2.77 -2.11
C ILE A 177 -19.14 2.58 -0.89
N ASP A 178 -20.44 2.78 -1.02
CA ASP A 178 -21.41 2.61 0.06
C ASP A 178 -21.48 1.15 0.53
N GLU A 179 -21.32 0.18 -0.38
CA GLU A 179 -21.18 -1.23 -0.03
C GLU A 179 -19.86 -1.52 0.72
N SER A 180 -18.79 -0.80 0.39
CA SER A 180 -17.42 -1.09 0.87
C SER A 180 -17.01 -0.31 2.11
N LEU A 181 -17.58 0.88 2.34
CA LEU A 181 -17.21 1.83 3.39
C LEU A 181 -18.43 2.26 4.20
N ALA A 182 -18.41 1.94 5.49
CA ALA A 182 -19.44 2.37 6.43
C ALA A 182 -19.09 3.69 7.11
N ALA A 183 -20.13 4.38 7.58
CA ALA A 183 -20.02 5.56 8.45
C ALA A 183 -19.13 6.67 7.86
N GLN A 184 -19.37 6.95 6.57
CA GLN A 184 -18.73 8.00 5.78
C GLN A 184 -19.18 9.41 6.21
N ASP A 185 -20.36 9.51 6.83
CA ASP A 185 -20.91 10.75 7.40
C ASP A 185 -21.02 10.68 8.93
N GLY A 186 -21.09 11.86 9.56
CA GLY A 186 -21.24 12.02 11.01
C GLY A 186 -19.91 12.06 11.77
N ALA A 187 -19.92 11.56 13.01
CA ALA A 187 -18.75 11.60 13.90
C ALA A 187 -17.53 10.89 13.29
N LEU A 188 -16.33 11.42 13.46
CA LEU A 188 -15.11 10.83 12.95
C LEU A 188 -14.83 9.46 13.59
N ALA A 189 -14.09 8.60 12.88
CA ALA A 189 -13.68 7.32 13.42
C ALA A 189 -12.94 7.45 14.76
N CYS A 190 -12.09 8.49 14.91
CA CYS A 190 -11.38 8.75 16.15
C CYS A 190 -12.33 9.15 17.30
N GLU A 191 -13.36 9.94 17.03
CA GLU A 191 -14.36 10.33 18.05
C GLU A 191 -15.14 9.11 18.53
N ARG A 192 -15.57 8.24 17.59
CA ARG A 192 -16.27 6.99 17.93
C ARG A 192 -15.38 6.04 18.72
N ILE A 193 -14.11 5.92 18.35
CA ILE A 193 -13.13 5.09 19.08
C ILE A 193 -12.92 5.65 20.49
N VAL A 194 -12.73 6.96 20.63
CA VAL A 194 -12.54 7.61 21.93
C VAL A 194 -13.77 7.44 22.81
N ALA A 195 -14.98 7.64 22.29
CA ALA A 195 -16.22 7.43 23.04
C ALA A 195 -16.34 5.99 23.58
N VAL A 196 -15.95 4.98 22.79
CA VAL A 196 -15.90 3.58 23.25
C VAL A 196 -14.84 3.39 24.33
N LEU A 197 -13.66 4.01 24.19
CA LEU A 197 -12.60 3.93 25.19
C LEU A 197 -12.99 4.61 26.50
N GLU A 198 -13.70 5.73 26.46
CA GLU A 198 -14.25 6.42 27.62
C GLU A 198 -15.25 5.52 28.35
N GLN A 199 -16.20 4.93 27.63
CA GLN A 199 -17.15 3.97 28.21
C GLN A 199 -16.45 2.76 28.85
N ILE A 200 -15.42 2.22 28.19
CA ILE A 200 -14.61 1.13 28.76
C ILE A 200 -13.91 1.60 30.04
N SER A 201 -13.36 2.81 30.05
CA SER A 201 -12.66 3.37 31.21
C SER A 201 -13.60 3.61 32.39
N GLU A 202 -14.83 4.05 32.14
CA GLU A 202 -15.85 4.31 33.18
C GLU A 202 -16.42 3.01 33.76
N THR A 203 -16.59 1.98 32.93
CA THR A 203 -17.07 0.65 33.35
C THR A 203 -15.96 -0.22 33.94
N TRP A 204 -14.70 0.19 33.79
CA TRP A 204 -13.52 -0.43 34.42
C TRP A 204 -13.41 -0.08 35.91
N THR A 205 -14.39 -0.47 36.71
CA THR A 205 -14.32 -0.30 38.17
C THR A 205 -13.54 -1.43 38.85
N GLU A 206 -13.49 -2.64 38.31
CA GLU A 206 -12.60 -3.72 38.80
C GLU A 206 -12.27 -4.70 37.66
N SER A 207 -11.01 -4.76 37.24
CA SER A 207 -10.55 -5.87 36.40
C SER A 207 -10.62 -7.14 37.25
N PRO A 208 -11.43 -8.16 36.92
CA PRO A 208 -11.49 -9.39 37.72
C PRO A 208 -10.08 -9.96 37.75
N GLN A 209 -9.45 -9.94 38.93
CA GLN A 209 -8.09 -10.41 39.04
C GLN A 209 -8.07 -11.87 38.61
N PRO A 210 -7.21 -12.25 37.64
CA PRO A 210 -7.13 -13.65 37.25
C PRO A 210 -6.82 -14.44 38.53
N ALA A 211 -7.57 -15.53 38.73
CA ALA A 211 -7.36 -16.40 39.88
C ALA A 211 -5.86 -16.70 40.03
N TRP A 212 -5.38 -16.79 41.27
CA TRP A 212 -3.95 -16.84 41.57
C TRP A 212 -3.18 -17.93 40.80
N HIS A 213 -3.84 -19.06 40.51
CA HIS A 213 -3.28 -20.13 39.67
C HIS A 213 -3.03 -19.67 38.22
N ASN A 214 -3.96 -18.92 37.61
CA ASN A 214 -3.79 -18.34 36.27
C ASN A 214 -2.68 -17.29 36.23
N ARG A 215 -2.45 -16.56 37.34
CA ARG A 215 -1.30 -15.64 37.45
C ARG A 215 0.04 -16.38 37.47
N ILE A 216 0.12 -17.49 38.21
CA ILE A 216 1.32 -18.32 38.26
C ILE A 216 1.57 -18.98 36.91
N LEU A 217 0.53 -19.57 36.29
CA LEU A 217 0.62 -20.18 34.97
C LEU A 217 1.03 -19.17 33.90
N GLY A 218 0.44 -17.97 33.93
CA GLY A 218 0.78 -16.87 33.04
C GLY A 218 2.22 -16.38 33.21
N ARG A 219 2.70 -16.25 34.46
CA ARG A 219 4.12 -15.94 34.74
C ARG A 219 5.06 -17.05 34.26
N GLY A 220 4.68 -18.32 34.47
CA GLY A 220 5.41 -19.48 33.97
C GLY A 220 5.52 -19.50 32.45
N LEU A 221 4.41 -19.30 31.75
CA LEU A 221 4.35 -19.23 30.28
C LEU A 221 5.10 -18.02 29.72
N ALA A 222 5.00 -16.85 30.36
CA ALA A 222 5.71 -15.64 29.94
C ALA A 222 7.23 -15.79 30.13
N ASN A 223 7.66 -16.34 31.27
CA ASN A 223 9.07 -16.64 31.53
C ASN A 223 9.57 -17.75 30.60
N GLY A 224 8.78 -18.79 30.36
CA GLY A 224 9.09 -19.85 29.40
C GLY A 224 9.26 -19.30 27.97
N ARG A 225 8.36 -18.42 27.51
CA ARG A 225 8.51 -17.72 26.23
C ARG A 225 9.77 -16.86 26.19
N ARG A 226 10.09 -16.13 27.25
CA ARG A 226 11.35 -15.35 27.35
C ARG A 226 12.58 -16.25 27.26
N TRP A 227 12.58 -17.39 27.94
CA TRP A 227 13.63 -18.39 27.87
C TRP A 227 13.76 -18.99 26.48
N ILE A 228 12.66 -19.35 25.82
CA ILE A 228 12.66 -19.86 24.43
C ILE A 228 13.21 -18.82 23.46
N VAL A 229 12.80 -17.55 23.59
CA VAL A 229 13.31 -16.44 22.76
C VAL A 229 14.80 -16.20 23.04
N PHE A 230 15.22 -16.25 24.30
CA PHE A 230 16.61 -16.12 24.71
C PHE A 230 17.46 -17.25 24.12
N PHE A 231 17.05 -18.51 24.28
CA PHE A 231 17.75 -19.67 23.73
C PHE A 231 17.78 -19.67 22.20
N ARG A 232 16.66 -19.35 21.53
CA ARG A 232 16.67 -19.16 20.07
C ARG A 232 17.68 -18.11 19.64
N LYS A 233 17.75 -16.97 20.35
CA LYS A 233 18.70 -15.89 20.06
C LYS A 233 20.15 -16.31 20.33
N TYR A 234 20.40 -17.03 21.43
CA TYR A 234 21.73 -17.48 21.82
C TYR A 234 22.27 -18.57 20.88
N PHE A 235 21.47 -19.59 20.58
CA PHE A 235 21.85 -20.69 19.69
C PHE A 235 21.79 -20.34 18.20
N SER A 236 21.01 -19.33 17.79
CA SER A 236 21.09 -18.80 16.42
C SER A 236 22.38 -18.01 16.14
N LYS A 237 23.04 -17.48 17.18
CA LYS A 237 24.32 -16.77 17.05
C LYS A 237 25.53 -17.71 17.00
N THR A 238 25.44 -18.90 17.60
CA THR A 238 26.52 -19.90 17.57
C THR A 238 26.50 -20.80 16.34
N ALA A 239 25.52 -20.64 15.44
CA ALA A 239 25.38 -21.42 14.20
C ALA A 239 25.72 -20.63 12.92
N ALA A 240 26.46 -19.52 13.03
CA ALA A 240 27.10 -18.89 11.87
C ALA A 240 28.53 -19.46 11.75
N PRO A 241 28.87 -20.21 10.68
CA PRO A 241 30.25 -20.60 10.45
C PRO A 241 31.08 -19.37 10.04
N ALA A 242 32.32 -19.36 10.50
CA ALA A 242 33.40 -18.50 10.00
C ALA A 242 33.68 -18.77 8.52
#